data_AF-A0A317NE71-F1
#
_entry.id   AF-A0A317NE71-F1
#
_cell.length_a   1.000
_cell.length_b   1.000
_cell.length_c   1.000
_cell.angle_alpha   90.00
_cell.angle_beta   90.00
_cell.angle_gamma   90.00
#
_symmetry.space_group_name_H-M   'P 1'
#
loop_
_entity.id
_entity.type
_entity.pdbx_description
1 polymer ?
#
loop_
_entity_poly.entity_id
_entity_poly.type
_entity_poly.pdbx_seq_one_letter_code
_entity_poly.pdbx_strand_id
1 'polypeptide(L)'
;MDLTFGAYYSVGNACFGLADDLHTAFNTETGKLNNCDGMAGVDEEGKSWATDYDARVAELLTLVADLGEAVQKLGRVAVHCGYELYLANYRSIINPTSPPAAMPAMPTVERRFYGAPCKAGADLQGGLRDAADDVIGLANKVGIAIPDGDTDQLQSAAEAWNRLQHNYTAELVSVLTKAADLMDTCDADDARAIAGKLRGLEGVVGDVLAACGELSAMCTEFKDALWALRRQMLWSILEELALKVAERFVLTAATSFLTFGVSAVIGAAAITDTVIDYARKIADKVADWRRLRAQAKASRKQRDLGESKRKADEAKNLDDDSPNGAGKNPKSTKSPEELDRLGQDIGDEVSRIPRGSGQLDTLVARVNELGLSHDEAVAVTKKATETGLGGTGGVAHLPDGSKMILPTYIQLGKSFVVNADGTVVKYEGNLEQFVQYIPA
;
A
#
# COMPACT_ATOMS: atom_id res chain seq x y z
N MET A 1 -28.18 -9.31 -23.24
CA MET A 1 -26.99 -9.28 -22.37
C MET A 1 -27.42 -9.92 -21.07
N ASP A 2 -26.72 -10.96 -20.65
CA ASP A 2 -27.04 -11.65 -19.39
C ASP A 2 -26.85 -10.67 -18.23
N LEU A 3 -27.87 -10.53 -17.38
CA LEU A 3 -27.90 -9.50 -16.33
C LEU A 3 -26.70 -9.65 -15.38
N THR A 4 -26.28 -10.90 -15.18
CA THR A 4 -25.15 -11.32 -14.34
C THR A 4 -23.80 -10.88 -14.93
N PHE A 5 -23.55 -11.08 -16.23
CA PHE A 5 -22.29 -10.62 -16.86
C PHE A 5 -22.09 -9.09 -16.74
N GLY A 6 -23.18 -8.33 -16.91
CA GLY A 6 -23.16 -6.88 -16.75
C GLY A 6 -22.82 -6.43 -15.33
N ALA A 7 -23.25 -7.17 -14.31
CA ALA A 7 -22.98 -6.88 -12.91
C ALA A 7 -21.48 -7.01 -12.59
N TYR A 8 -20.85 -8.12 -12.96
CA TYR A 8 -19.42 -8.36 -12.71
C TYR A 8 -18.53 -7.32 -13.40
N TYR A 9 -18.86 -6.95 -14.64
CA TYR A 9 -18.12 -5.92 -15.36
C TYR A 9 -18.28 -4.53 -14.73
N SER A 10 -19.48 -4.20 -14.26
CA SER A 10 -19.73 -2.95 -13.52
C SER A 10 -18.93 -2.88 -12.22
N VAL A 11 -18.84 -3.99 -11.48
CA VAL A 11 -18.03 -4.09 -10.26
C VAL A 11 -16.55 -3.97 -10.57
N GLY A 12 -16.07 -4.60 -11.64
CA GLY A 12 -14.69 -4.44 -12.12
C GLY A 12 -14.33 -2.97 -12.38
N ASN A 13 -15.15 -2.26 -13.15
CA ASN A 13 -14.94 -0.84 -13.44
C ASN A 13 -15.00 0.04 -12.19
N ALA A 14 -15.93 -0.24 -11.27
CA ALA A 14 -16.02 0.47 -10.00
C ALA A 14 -14.73 0.32 -9.17
N CYS A 15 -14.14 -0.88 -9.15
CA CYS A 15 -12.87 -1.12 -8.49
C CYS A 15 -11.71 -0.35 -9.14
N PHE A 16 -11.60 -0.37 -10.47
CA PHE A 16 -10.55 0.39 -11.16
C PHE A 16 -10.67 1.90 -10.94
N GLY A 17 -11.89 2.45 -11.02
CA GLY A 17 -12.15 3.85 -10.73
C GLY A 17 -11.79 4.21 -9.29
N LEU A 18 -12.18 3.39 -8.32
CA LEU A 18 -11.87 3.60 -6.92
C LEU A 18 -10.36 3.65 -6.63
N ALA A 19 -9.59 2.78 -7.26
CA ALA A 19 -8.13 2.79 -7.12
C ALA A 19 -7.50 4.08 -7.68
N ASP A 20 -8.10 4.64 -8.74
CA ASP A 20 -7.68 5.91 -9.32
C ASP A 20 -8.04 7.10 -8.45
N ASP A 21 -9.26 7.12 -7.91
CA ASP A 21 -9.75 8.14 -6.98
C ASP A 21 -8.91 8.15 -5.70
N LEU A 22 -8.61 6.97 -5.14
CA LEU A 22 -7.76 6.82 -3.97
C LEU A 22 -6.34 7.35 -4.24
N HIS A 23 -5.76 7.00 -5.38
CA HIS A 23 -4.44 7.49 -5.75
C HIS A 23 -4.43 9.02 -5.92
N THR A 24 -5.41 9.56 -6.65
CA THR A 24 -5.53 10.99 -6.92
C THR A 24 -5.71 11.80 -5.63
N ALA A 25 -6.59 11.35 -4.73
CA ALA A 25 -6.83 12.01 -3.44
C ALA A 25 -5.57 12.06 -2.59
N PHE A 26 -4.91 10.91 -2.38
CA PHE A 26 -3.69 10.84 -1.58
C PHE A 26 -2.53 11.60 -2.20
N ASN A 27 -2.32 11.51 -3.51
CA ASN A 27 -1.25 12.24 -4.19
C ASN A 27 -1.46 13.77 -4.09
N THR A 28 -2.71 14.22 -4.21
CA THR A 28 -3.05 15.65 -4.09
C THR A 28 -2.78 16.19 -2.70
N GLU A 29 -3.25 15.50 -1.65
CA GLU A 29 -3.11 16.01 -0.28
C GLU A 29 -1.69 15.80 0.28
N THR A 30 -1.02 14.69 -0.04
CA THR A 30 0.39 14.49 0.33
C THR A 30 1.33 15.45 -0.41
N GLY A 31 0.99 15.85 -1.64
CA GLY A 31 1.72 16.89 -2.36
C GLY A 31 1.73 18.25 -1.63
N LYS A 32 0.70 18.56 -0.83
CA LYS A 32 0.66 19.78 -0.01
C LYS A 32 1.61 19.70 1.19
N LEU A 33 1.97 18.49 1.63
CA LEU A 33 2.90 18.28 2.73
C LEU A 33 4.35 18.59 2.33
N ASN A 34 4.68 18.65 1.04
CA ASN A 34 6.04 18.95 0.56
C ASN A 34 6.61 20.28 1.10
N ASN A 35 5.75 21.21 1.54
CA ASN A 35 6.17 22.48 2.14
C ASN A 35 6.24 22.45 3.69
N CYS A 36 6.10 21.26 4.29
CA CYS A 36 6.10 21.04 5.74
C CYS A 36 7.37 20.29 6.20
N ASP A 37 8.42 20.28 5.38
CA ASP A 37 9.74 19.81 5.84
C ASP A 37 10.15 20.57 7.10
N GLY A 38 10.82 19.91 8.04
CA GLY A 38 11.32 20.57 9.26
C GLY A 38 10.26 21.12 10.22
N MET A 39 8.96 20.88 9.98
CA MET A 39 7.86 21.40 10.81
C MET A 39 7.96 21.04 12.29
N ALA A 40 8.67 19.95 12.62
CA ALA A 40 8.87 19.51 13.99
C ALA A 40 9.91 20.34 14.76
N GLY A 41 10.81 21.04 14.05
CA GLY A 41 12.00 21.65 14.62
C GLY A 41 13.20 20.70 14.67
N VAL A 42 14.35 21.23 15.05
CA VAL A 42 15.63 20.49 15.11
C VAL A 42 16.03 20.08 16.53
N ASP A 43 15.24 20.48 17.53
CA ASP A 43 15.40 20.07 18.92
C ASP A 43 15.15 18.56 19.10
N GLU A 44 15.57 18.03 20.26
CA GLU A 44 15.49 16.58 20.54
C GLU A 44 14.03 16.09 20.56
N GLU A 45 13.10 16.87 21.11
CA GLU A 45 11.68 16.53 21.13
C GLU A 45 11.05 16.65 19.74
N GLY A 46 11.39 17.69 18.98
CA GLY A 46 11.02 17.84 17.58
C GLY A 46 11.44 16.63 16.75
N LYS A 47 12.72 16.23 16.84
CA LYS A 47 13.25 15.03 16.16
C LYS A 47 12.58 13.74 16.61
N SER A 48 12.31 13.57 17.91
CA SER A 48 11.61 12.38 18.39
C SER A 48 10.17 12.33 17.87
N TRP A 49 9.45 13.46 17.88
CA TRP A 49 8.10 13.54 17.34
C TRP A 49 8.07 13.29 15.83
N ALA A 50 9.01 13.90 15.10
CA ALA A 50 9.16 13.71 13.66
C ALA A 50 9.38 12.25 13.29
N THR A 51 10.21 11.54 14.07
CA THR A 51 10.47 10.10 13.84
C THR A 51 9.18 9.28 13.94
N ASP A 52 8.36 9.52 14.97
CA ASP A 52 7.09 8.81 15.13
C ASP A 52 6.08 9.18 14.02
N TYR A 53 6.01 10.46 13.66
CA TYR A 53 5.14 10.98 12.61
C TYR A 53 5.52 10.40 11.25
N ASP A 54 6.79 10.52 10.84
CA ASP A 54 7.30 10.04 9.55
C ASP A 54 7.12 8.51 9.42
N ALA A 55 7.34 7.75 10.50
CA ALA A 55 7.10 6.31 10.52
C ALA A 55 5.61 5.97 10.30
N ARG A 56 4.70 6.72 10.94
CA ARG A 56 3.26 6.50 10.78
C ARG A 56 2.78 6.90 9.39
N VAL A 57 3.30 7.98 8.82
CA VAL A 57 3.00 8.37 7.43
C VAL A 57 3.48 7.29 6.46
N ALA A 58 4.70 6.77 6.61
CA ALA A 58 5.23 5.72 5.74
C ALA A 58 4.39 4.43 5.82
N GLU A 59 3.98 4.04 7.03
CA GLU A 59 3.08 2.91 7.23
C GLU A 59 1.74 3.10 6.50
N LEU A 60 1.13 4.27 6.66
CA LEU A 60 -0.16 4.61 6.04
C LEU A 60 -0.06 4.60 4.51
N LEU A 61 0.93 5.28 3.93
CA LEU A 61 1.08 5.35 2.47
C LEU A 61 1.36 3.98 1.85
N THR A 62 2.07 3.11 2.57
CA THR A 62 2.26 1.71 2.15
C THR A 62 0.92 0.97 2.11
N LEU A 63 0.12 1.10 3.17
CA LEU A 63 -1.22 0.48 3.23
C LEU A 63 -2.16 1.01 2.14
N VAL A 64 -2.09 2.30 1.81
CA VAL A 64 -2.90 2.89 0.74
C VAL A 64 -2.48 2.32 -0.63
N ALA A 65 -1.17 2.20 -0.88
CA ALA A 65 -0.66 1.59 -2.11
C ALA A 65 -1.07 0.10 -2.21
N ASP A 66 -1.00 -0.62 -1.09
CA ASP A 66 -1.46 -2.00 -0.95
C ASP A 66 -2.95 -2.15 -1.26
N LEU A 67 -3.77 -1.24 -0.73
CA LEU A 67 -5.21 -1.19 -0.94
C LEU A 67 -5.56 -0.88 -2.40
N GLY A 68 -4.90 0.11 -3.02
CA GLY A 68 -5.12 0.45 -4.42
C GLY A 68 -4.80 -0.73 -5.36
N GLU A 69 -3.75 -1.48 -5.07
CA GLU A 69 -3.40 -2.71 -5.81
C GLU A 69 -4.44 -3.82 -5.55
N ALA A 70 -4.85 -4.02 -4.30
CA ALA A 70 -5.86 -5.01 -3.90
C ALA A 70 -7.20 -4.81 -4.64
N VAL A 71 -7.67 -3.56 -4.68
CA VAL A 71 -8.93 -3.21 -5.35
C VAL A 71 -8.83 -3.44 -6.86
N GLN A 72 -7.73 -3.04 -7.51
CA GLN A 72 -7.53 -3.31 -8.95
C GLN A 72 -7.53 -4.81 -9.26
N LYS A 73 -6.83 -5.62 -8.45
CA LYS A 73 -6.81 -7.08 -8.62
C LYS A 73 -8.19 -7.70 -8.45
N LEU A 74 -8.94 -7.28 -7.42
CA LEU A 74 -10.31 -7.74 -7.23
C LEU A 74 -11.22 -7.34 -8.41
N GLY A 75 -10.99 -6.16 -8.99
CA GLY A 75 -11.66 -5.72 -10.21
C GLY A 75 -11.40 -6.63 -11.40
N ARG A 76 -10.13 -7.07 -11.61
CA ARG A 76 -9.78 -8.04 -12.65
C ARG A 76 -10.45 -9.39 -12.43
N VAL A 77 -10.38 -9.93 -11.22
CA VAL A 77 -11.02 -11.21 -10.86
C VAL A 77 -12.52 -11.16 -11.14
N ALA A 78 -13.19 -10.05 -10.82
CA ALA A 78 -14.60 -9.88 -11.15
C ALA A 78 -14.85 -9.94 -12.67
N VAL A 79 -14.06 -9.24 -13.48
CA VAL A 79 -14.20 -9.28 -14.95
C VAL A 79 -13.95 -10.69 -15.51
N HIS A 80 -12.93 -11.40 -15.00
CA HIS A 80 -12.65 -12.79 -15.39
C HIS A 80 -13.81 -13.73 -15.06
N CYS A 81 -14.33 -13.69 -13.83
CA CYS A 81 -15.47 -14.53 -13.42
C CYS A 81 -16.72 -14.26 -14.28
N GLY A 82 -17.01 -12.98 -14.55
CA GLY A 82 -18.09 -12.61 -15.45
C GLY A 82 -17.89 -13.20 -16.84
N TYR A 83 -16.69 -13.11 -17.40
CA TYR A 83 -16.39 -13.62 -18.74
C TYR A 83 -16.49 -15.14 -18.83
N GLU A 84 -16.02 -15.88 -17.83
CA GLU A 84 -16.18 -17.33 -17.76
C GLU A 84 -17.65 -17.75 -17.72
N LEU A 85 -18.48 -17.04 -16.95
CA LEU A 85 -19.93 -17.26 -16.95
C LEU A 85 -20.55 -16.99 -18.33
N TYR A 86 -20.12 -15.92 -19.00
CA TYR A 86 -20.53 -15.62 -20.37
C TYR A 86 -20.15 -16.75 -21.33
N LEU A 87 -18.93 -17.28 -21.24
CA LEU A 87 -18.47 -18.39 -22.07
C LEU A 87 -19.24 -19.68 -21.79
N ALA A 88 -19.52 -19.99 -20.52
CA ALA A 88 -20.33 -21.14 -20.13
C ALA A 88 -21.74 -21.05 -20.74
N ASN A 89 -22.37 -19.87 -20.65
CA ASN A 89 -23.68 -19.64 -21.25
C ASN A 89 -23.64 -19.69 -22.78
N TYR A 90 -22.60 -19.15 -23.41
CA TYR A 90 -22.40 -19.26 -24.85
C TYR A 90 -22.22 -20.72 -25.30
N ARG A 91 -21.42 -21.52 -24.58
CA ARG A 91 -21.20 -22.96 -24.85
C ARG A 91 -22.48 -23.80 -24.69
N SER A 92 -23.46 -23.31 -23.95
CA SER A 92 -24.77 -23.96 -23.79
C SER A 92 -25.72 -23.75 -24.99
N ILE A 93 -25.40 -22.82 -25.91
CA ILE A 93 -26.21 -22.54 -27.09
C ILE A 93 -26.02 -23.66 -28.13
N ILE A 94 -27.12 -24.28 -28.55
CA ILE A 94 -27.10 -25.28 -29.62
C ILE A 94 -26.94 -24.57 -30.98
N ASN A 95 -25.90 -24.93 -31.74
CA ASN A 95 -25.55 -24.35 -33.05
C ASN A 95 -25.36 -22.82 -33.02
N PRO A 96 -24.34 -22.31 -32.31
CA PRO A 96 -24.07 -20.87 -32.30
C PRO A 96 -23.69 -20.39 -33.70
N THR A 97 -24.26 -19.25 -34.11
CA THR A 97 -24.11 -18.68 -35.46
C THR A 97 -22.93 -17.71 -35.60
N SER A 98 -22.32 -17.32 -34.48
CA SER A 98 -21.19 -16.38 -34.40
C SER A 98 -20.29 -16.78 -33.24
N PRO A 99 -18.95 -16.63 -33.33
CA PRO A 99 -18.03 -16.91 -32.23
C PRO A 99 -18.35 -16.08 -30.97
N PRO A 100 -17.93 -16.53 -29.77
CA PRO A 100 -18.11 -15.75 -28.56
C PRO A 100 -17.35 -14.42 -28.66
N ALA A 101 -17.87 -13.39 -28.00
CA ALA A 101 -17.18 -12.12 -27.88
C ALA A 101 -15.83 -12.32 -27.16
N ALA A 102 -14.81 -11.58 -27.58
CA ALA A 102 -13.54 -11.54 -26.88
C ALA A 102 -13.70 -10.92 -25.48
N MET A 103 -12.80 -11.30 -24.58
CA MET A 103 -12.74 -10.71 -23.25
C MET A 103 -12.53 -9.18 -23.36
N PRO A 104 -13.27 -8.36 -22.59
CA PRO A 104 -13.01 -6.93 -22.53
C PRO A 104 -11.57 -6.64 -22.11
N ALA A 105 -10.94 -5.65 -22.74
CA ALA A 105 -9.62 -5.19 -22.33
C ALA A 105 -9.71 -4.64 -20.89
N MET A 106 -8.81 -5.08 -20.02
CA MET A 106 -8.73 -4.60 -18.64
C MET A 106 -7.55 -3.65 -18.48
N PRO A 107 -7.65 -2.64 -17.60
CA PRO A 107 -6.50 -1.86 -17.19
C PRO A 107 -5.41 -2.75 -16.57
N THR A 108 -4.14 -2.40 -16.82
CA THR A 108 -3.00 -3.03 -16.14
C THR A 108 -3.08 -2.73 -14.64
N VAL A 109 -2.86 -3.73 -13.79
CA VAL A 109 -2.70 -3.50 -12.35
C VAL A 109 -1.36 -2.83 -12.14
N GLU A 110 -1.40 -1.62 -11.60
CA GLU A 110 -0.20 -0.91 -11.22
C GLU A 110 -0.26 -0.56 -9.74
N ARG A 111 0.74 -1.03 -8.99
CA ARG A 111 1.01 -0.46 -7.68
C ARG A 111 1.53 0.95 -7.91
N ARG A 112 0.83 1.92 -7.35
CA ARG A 112 1.25 3.32 -7.38
C ARG A 112 1.92 3.68 -6.07
N PHE A 113 3.07 4.32 -6.18
CA PHE A 113 3.83 4.82 -5.04
C PHE A 113 3.52 6.28 -4.82
N TYR A 114 3.30 6.65 -3.57
CA TYR A 114 3.24 8.04 -3.15
C TYR A 114 4.67 8.53 -2.96
N GLY A 115 4.97 9.77 -3.36
CA GLY A 115 6.30 10.35 -3.15
C GLY A 115 6.73 10.26 -1.69
N ALA A 116 8.04 10.27 -1.43
CA ALA A 116 8.52 10.34 -0.05
C ALA A 116 7.88 11.56 0.63
N PRO A 117 7.11 11.38 1.71
CA PRO A 117 6.51 12.51 2.41
C PRO A 117 7.63 13.43 2.93
N CYS A 118 7.27 14.70 3.16
CA CYS A 118 8.16 15.65 3.82
C CYS A 118 8.77 15.03 5.08
N LYS A 119 10.06 15.28 5.31
CA LYS A 119 10.72 14.83 6.53
C LYS A 119 10.46 15.86 7.61
N ALA A 120 9.57 15.53 8.55
CA ALA A 120 9.15 16.47 9.57
C ALA A 120 10.33 16.98 10.44
N GLY A 121 11.40 16.19 10.55
CA GLY A 121 12.63 16.52 11.29
C GLY A 121 13.81 16.91 10.39
N ALA A 122 13.58 17.25 9.12
CA ALA A 122 14.63 17.75 8.24
C ALA A 122 15.26 19.03 8.80
N ASP A 123 16.58 19.16 8.65
CA ASP A 123 17.28 20.41 8.92
C ASP A 123 16.90 21.41 7.81
N LEU A 124 15.90 22.26 8.04
CA LEU A 124 15.63 23.39 7.16
C LEU A 124 16.47 24.62 7.52
N GLN A 125 16.85 25.37 6.48
CA GLN A 125 17.15 26.80 6.59
C GLN A 125 15.80 27.53 6.60
N GLY A 126 15.49 28.23 7.69
CA GLY A 126 14.18 28.87 7.90
C GLY A 126 13.32 28.16 8.95
N GLY A 127 12.72 28.97 9.83
CA GLY A 127 12.07 28.59 11.10
C GLY A 127 12.42 29.62 12.18
N LEU A 128 12.04 29.41 13.46
CA LEU A 128 12.38 30.34 14.55
C LEU A 128 13.90 30.67 14.62
N ARG A 129 14.79 29.85 14.03
CA ARG A 129 16.22 30.14 13.83
C ARG A 129 16.49 31.48 13.15
N ASP A 130 15.88 31.76 11.99
CA ASP A 130 16.15 33.02 11.26
C ASP A 130 15.56 34.24 12.00
N ALA A 131 14.52 34.04 12.81
CA ALA A 131 13.87 35.08 13.61
C ALA A 131 14.46 35.24 15.02
N ALA A 132 15.25 34.26 15.51
CA ALA A 132 15.60 34.16 16.93
C ALA A 132 17.03 33.66 17.21
N ASP A 133 17.94 33.66 16.24
CA ASP A 133 19.37 33.38 16.44
C ASP A 133 19.99 34.16 17.63
N ASP A 134 19.45 35.35 17.96
CA ASP A 134 19.94 36.16 19.08
C ASP A 134 19.36 35.79 20.46
N VAL A 135 18.09 35.35 20.55
CA VAL A 135 17.41 35.03 21.83
C VAL A 135 17.49 33.54 22.15
N ILE A 136 17.29 32.67 21.15
CA ILE A 136 17.53 31.22 21.26
C ILE A 136 19.03 30.97 21.43
N GLY A 137 19.89 31.75 20.79
CA GLY A 137 21.35 31.68 20.99
C GLY A 137 21.77 31.98 22.43
N LEU A 138 21.05 32.86 23.14
CA LEU A 138 21.30 33.14 24.56
C LEU A 138 20.83 32.00 25.48
N ALA A 139 19.67 31.40 25.20
CA ALA A 139 19.17 30.23 25.93
C ALA A 139 20.04 28.98 25.70
N ASN A 140 20.52 28.78 24.47
CA ASN A 140 21.49 27.74 24.11
C ASN A 140 22.84 27.94 24.83
N LYS A 141 23.28 29.18 25.06
CA LYS A 141 24.46 29.47 25.90
C LYS A 141 24.29 29.09 27.38
N VAL A 142 23.05 28.98 27.86
CA VAL A 142 22.71 28.45 29.20
C VAL A 142 22.40 26.94 29.14
N GLY A 143 22.54 26.30 27.97
CA GLY A 143 22.39 24.86 27.76
C GLY A 143 20.95 24.38 27.56
N ILE A 144 20.01 25.27 27.24
CA ILE A 144 18.58 24.94 27.14
C ILE A 144 18.12 25.14 25.70
N ALA A 145 17.88 24.02 25.00
CA ALA A 145 17.24 24.04 23.68
C ALA A 145 15.74 24.31 23.83
N ILE A 146 15.28 25.43 23.29
CA ILE A 146 13.85 25.78 23.25
C ILE A 146 13.23 25.12 22.00
N PRO A 147 12.10 24.40 22.12
CA PRO A 147 11.45 23.76 20.98
C PRO A 147 11.10 24.76 19.85
N ASP A 148 11.56 24.47 18.64
CA ASP A 148 11.58 25.43 17.52
C ASP A 148 10.67 25.07 16.34
N GLY A 149 9.82 24.04 16.48
CA GLY A 149 8.87 23.62 15.43
C GLY A 149 7.94 24.73 14.91
N ASP A 150 7.57 24.63 13.64
CA ASP A 150 6.75 25.60 12.92
C ASP A 150 5.26 25.28 13.08
N THR A 151 4.54 26.14 13.81
CA THR A 151 3.11 25.93 14.10
C THR A 151 2.20 26.08 12.89
N ASP A 152 2.61 26.84 11.88
CA ASP A 152 1.82 27.08 10.67
C ASP A 152 1.98 25.93 9.68
N GLN A 153 3.19 25.37 9.58
CA GLN A 153 3.43 24.13 8.84
C GLN A 153 2.74 22.94 9.52
N LEU A 154 2.79 22.83 10.85
CA LEU A 154 2.04 21.80 11.60
C LEU A 154 0.52 21.93 11.37
N GLN A 155 0.00 23.16 11.33
CA GLN A 155 -1.41 23.41 11.00
C GLN A 155 -1.73 22.97 9.57
N SER A 156 -0.88 23.34 8.60
CA SER A 156 -1.05 22.97 7.19
C SER A 156 -1.05 21.45 6.99
N ALA A 157 -0.15 20.75 7.68
CA ALA A 157 -0.09 19.29 7.69
C ALA A 157 -1.35 18.67 8.31
N ALA A 158 -1.81 19.20 9.46
CA ALA A 158 -3.04 18.73 10.09
C ALA A 158 -4.24 18.84 9.15
N GLU A 159 -4.39 19.97 8.47
CA GLU A 159 -5.49 20.20 7.55
C GLU A 159 -5.46 19.29 6.31
N ALA A 160 -4.28 18.95 5.78
CA ALA A 160 -4.15 18.00 4.68
C ALA A 160 -4.65 16.61 5.07
N TRP A 161 -4.21 16.11 6.23
CA TRP A 161 -4.69 14.83 6.76
C TRP A 161 -6.19 14.85 7.09
N ASN A 162 -6.69 15.96 7.63
CA ASN A 162 -8.10 16.13 7.94
C ASN A 162 -8.98 16.12 6.67
N ARG A 163 -8.53 16.75 5.59
CA ARG A 163 -9.21 16.69 4.29
C ARG A 163 -9.30 15.27 3.75
N LEU A 164 -8.24 14.47 3.88
CA LEU A 164 -8.29 13.05 3.52
C LEU A 164 -9.36 12.30 4.33
N GLN A 165 -9.43 12.55 5.65
CA GLN A 165 -10.40 11.90 6.53
C GLN A 165 -11.87 12.28 6.24
N HIS A 166 -12.16 13.46 5.72
CA HIS A 166 -13.55 13.94 5.60
C HIS A 166 -14.06 14.06 4.17
N ASN A 167 -13.22 14.51 3.23
CA ASN A 167 -13.70 14.86 1.90
C ASN A 167 -13.93 13.64 0.99
N TYR A 168 -13.28 12.52 1.29
CA TYR A 168 -13.28 11.33 0.42
C TYR A 168 -14.02 10.12 1.03
N THR A 169 -14.30 10.15 2.33
CA THR A 169 -14.81 9.00 3.09
C THR A 169 -16.14 8.46 2.61
N ALA A 170 -17.14 9.34 2.44
CA ALA A 170 -18.49 8.91 2.07
C ALA A 170 -18.53 8.31 0.66
N GLU A 171 -17.73 8.85 -0.26
CA GLU A 171 -17.70 8.42 -1.65
C GLU A 171 -16.99 7.08 -1.80
N LEU A 172 -15.75 6.97 -1.30
CA LEU A 172 -14.91 5.76 -1.42
C LEU A 172 -15.58 4.53 -0.78
N VAL A 173 -16.14 4.69 0.41
CA VAL A 173 -16.87 3.61 1.10
C VAL A 173 -18.12 3.21 0.31
N SER A 174 -18.88 4.20 -0.20
CA SER A 174 -20.12 3.90 -0.93
C SER A 174 -19.90 3.12 -2.23
N VAL A 175 -18.76 3.30 -2.90
CA VAL A 175 -18.43 2.55 -4.13
C VAL A 175 -18.27 1.06 -3.82
N LEU A 176 -17.53 0.71 -2.77
CA LEU A 176 -17.33 -0.68 -2.37
C LEU A 176 -18.61 -1.33 -1.86
N THR A 177 -19.40 -0.62 -1.04
CA THR A 177 -20.69 -1.13 -0.55
C THR A 177 -21.65 -1.40 -1.70
N LYS A 178 -21.82 -0.45 -2.63
CA LYS A 178 -22.69 -0.63 -3.81
C LYS A 178 -22.22 -1.77 -4.71
N ALA A 179 -20.91 -1.92 -4.88
CA ALA A 179 -20.33 -3.02 -5.65
C ALA A 179 -20.60 -4.38 -4.97
N ALA A 180 -20.46 -4.47 -3.65
CA ALA A 180 -20.76 -5.68 -2.89
C ALA A 180 -22.25 -6.05 -2.95
N ASP A 181 -23.13 -5.06 -2.79
CA ASP A 181 -24.58 -5.25 -2.86
C ASP A 181 -25.02 -5.70 -4.25
N LEU A 182 -24.38 -5.18 -5.30
CA LEU A 182 -24.61 -5.63 -6.67
C LEU A 182 -24.19 -7.09 -6.86
N MET A 183 -23.06 -7.51 -6.30
CA MET A 183 -22.63 -8.91 -6.35
C MET A 183 -23.58 -9.84 -5.60
N ASP A 184 -24.16 -9.41 -4.48
CA ASP A 184 -25.15 -10.20 -3.73
C ASP A 184 -26.44 -10.47 -4.52
N THR A 185 -26.71 -9.72 -5.59
CA THR A 185 -27.84 -10.01 -6.51
C THR A 185 -27.55 -11.17 -7.47
N CYS A 186 -26.29 -11.58 -7.60
CA CYS A 186 -25.87 -12.68 -8.47
C CYS A 186 -25.90 -14.00 -7.69
N ASP A 187 -26.67 -14.98 -8.18
CA ASP A 187 -26.77 -16.31 -7.55
C ASP A 187 -25.60 -17.22 -7.93
N ALA A 188 -24.40 -16.87 -7.45
CA ALA A 188 -23.16 -17.60 -7.73
C ALA A 188 -22.18 -17.58 -6.55
N ASP A 189 -21.43 -18.66 -6.33
CA ASP A 189 -20.50 -18.78 -5.17
C ASP A 189 -19.33 -17.79 -5.26
N ASP A 190 -18.84 -17.54 -6.46
CA ASP A 190 -17.81 -16.56 -6.79
C ASP A 190 -18.30 -15.12 -6.56
N ALA A 191 -19.57 -14.82 -6.88
CA ALA A 191 -20.18 -13.54 -6.56
C ALA A 191 -20.18 -13.24 -5.06
N ARG A 192 -20.59 -14.21 -4.25
CA ARG A 192 -20.57 -14.10 -2.78
C ARG A 192 -19.15 -13.90 -2.24
N ALA A 193 -18.17 -14.56 -2.84
CA ALA A 193 -16.76 -14.41 -2.47
C ALA A 193 -16.24 -12.99 -2.76
N ILE A 194 -16.55 -12.45 -3.94
CA ILE A 194 -16.20 -11.07 -4.32
C ILE A 194 -16.87 -10.07 -3.38
N ALA A 195 -18.17 -10.23 -3.09
CA ALA A 195 -18.90 -9.37 -2.17
C ALA A 195 -18.26 -9.34 -0.77
N GLY A 196 -17.89 -10.51 -0.23
CA GLY A 196 -17.20 -10.61 1.06
C GLY A 196 -15.85 -9.86 1.08
N LYS A 197 -15.09 -9.93 0.00
CA LYS A 197 -13.80 -9.22 -0.13
C LYS A 197 -13.97 -7.71 -0.27
N LEU A 198 -14.96 -7.26 -1.06
CA LEU A 198 -15.30 -5.84 -1.18
C LEU A 198 -15.62 -5.22 0.18
N ARG A 199 -16.42 -5.92 1.01
CA ARG A 199 -16.71 -5.51 2.40
C ARG A 199 -15.48 -5.54 3.30
N GLY A 200 -14.60 -6.52 3.10
CA GLY A 200 -13.30 -6.56 3.79
C GLY A 200 -12.45 -5.31 3.49
N LEU A 201 -12.38 -4.90 2.22
CA LEU A 201 -11.65 -3.71 1.78
C LEU A 201 -12.34 -2.40 2.20
N GLU A 202 -13.67 -2.39 2.33
CA GLU A 202 -14.42 -1.26 2.90
C GLU A 202 -13.92 -0.94 4.33
N GLY A 203 -13.73 -1.98 5.15
CA GLY A 203 -13.13 -1.84 6.48
C GLY A 203 -11.71 -1.26 6.42
N VAL A 204 -10.90 -1.68 5.45
CA VAL A 204 -9.52 -1.17 5.25
C VAL A 204 -9.54 0.30 4.86
N VAL A 205 -10.44 0.73 3.97
CA VAL A 205 -10.65 2.15 3.62
C VAL A 205 -10.99 2.96 4.88
N GLY A 206 -11.90 2.46 5.71
CA GLY A 206 -12.26 3.09 6.98
C GLY A 206 -11.07 3.25 7.94
N ASP A 207 -10.23 2.22 8.07
CA ASP A 207 -9.02 2.25 8.90
C ASP A 207 -7.97 3.25 8.38
N VAL A 208 -7.77 3.31 7.06
CA VAL A 208 -6.88 4.28 6.39
C VAL A 208 -7.33 5.71 6.69
N LEU A 209 -8.63 6.00 6.55
CA LEU A 209 -9.19 7.33 6.78
C LEU A 209 -9.14 7.72 8.27
N ALA A 210 -9.37 6.74 9.17
CA ALA A 210 -9.17 6.94 10.60
C ALA A 210 -7.70 7.24 10.94
N ALA A 211 -6.75 6.56 10.30
CA ALA A 211 -5.31 6.83 10.47
C ALA A 211 -4.90 8.23 9.95
N CYS A 212 -5.52 8.73 8.88
CA CYS A 212 -5.38 10.15 8.50
C CYS A 212 -5.85 11.08 9.63
N GLY A 213 -7.00 10.79 10.26
CA GLY A 213 -7.49 11.55 11.41
C GLY A 213 -6.54 11.53 12.60
N GLU A 214 -5.93 10.38 12.88
CA GLU A 214 -4.89 10.25 13.91
C GLU A 214 -3.68 11.14 13.59
N LEU A 215 -3.18 11.14 12.35
CA LEU A 215 -2.08 12.01 11.89
C LEU A 215 -2.42 13.49 12.02
N SER A 216 -3.63 13.89 11.64
CA SER A 216 -4.14 15.25 11.84
C SER A 216 -4.07 15.66 13.31
N ALA A 217 -4.60 14.81 14.20
CA ALA A 217 -4.53 15.03 15.65
C ALA A 217 -3.08 15.07 16.16
N MET A 218 -2.17 14.25 15.61
CA MET A 218 -0.76 14.29 15.98
C MET A 218 -0.13 15.67 15.75
N CYS A 219 -0.43 16.29 14.61
CA CYS A 219 0.04 17.62 14.24
C CYS A 219 -0.61 18.71 15.09
N THR A 220 -1.93 18.69 15.25
CA THR A 220 -2.66 19.69 16.05
C THR A 220 -2.21 19.67 17.51
N GLU A 221 -2.09 18.49 18.13
CA GLU A 221 -1.63 18.38 19.52
C GLU A 221 -0.21 18.91 19.71
N PHE A 222 0.70 18.64 18.76
CA PHE A 222 2.06 19.14 18.84
C PHE A 222 2.12 20.67 18.66
N LYS A 223 1.37 21.19 17.69
CA LYS A 223 1.19 22.64 17.47
C LYS A 223 0.64 23.33 18.72
N ASP A 224 -0.43 22.82 19.30
CA ASP A 224 -1.07 23.43 20.46
C ASP A 224 -0.15 23.37 21.70
N ALA A 225 0.63 22.30 21.85
CA ALA A 225 1.65 22.21 22.90
C ALA A 225 2.77 23.25 22.71
N LEU A 226 3.24 23.47 21.48
CA LEU A 226 4.23 24.51 21.18
C LEU A 226 3.65 25.90 21.41
N TRP A 227 2.42 26.14 20.98
CA TRP A 227 1.73 27.41 21.16
C TRP A 227 1.47 27.73 22.64
N ALA A 228 1.05 26.75 23.44
CA ALA A 228 0.85 26.92 24.88
C ALA A 228 2.17 27.23 25.61
N LEU A 229 3.26 26.54 25.28
CA LEU A 229 4.59 26.84 25.81
C LEU A 229 4.98 28.30 25.48
N ARG A 230 4.94 28.67 24.19
CA ARG A 230 5.36 29.99 23.72
C ARG A 230 4.50 31.12 24.28
N ARG A 231 3.18 30.98 24.24
CA ARG A 231 2.25 32.08 24.55
C ARG A 231 1.83 32.16 26.02
N GLN A 232 1.69 31.04 26.71
CA GLN A 232 1.22 31.05 28.10
C GLN A 232 2.38 31.04 29.09
N MET A 233 3.42 30.25 28.79
CA MET A 233 4.51 30.04 29.75
C MET A 233 5.66 31.03 29.55
N LEU A 234 6.05 31.28 28.30
CA LEU A 234 7.22 32.13 28.02
C LEU A 234 6.87 33.61 27.95
N TRP A 235 5.69 33.97 27.43
CA TRP A 235 5.28 35.37 27.26
C TRP A 235 5.34 36.18 28.56
N SER A 236 4.76 35.65 29.64
CA SER A 236 4.74 36.32 30.96
C SER A 236 6.16 36.48 31.55
N ILE A 237 7.01 35.48 31.37
CA ILE A 237 8.40 35.49 31.82
C ILE A 237 9.20 36.54 31.04
N LEU A 238 8.96 36.68 29.74
CA LEU A 238 9.63 37.66 28.87
C LEU A 238 9.15 39.09 29.15
N GLU A 239 7.86 39.32 29.39
CA GLU A 239 7.33 40.64 29.80
C GLU A 239 7.96 41.11 31.12
N GLU A 240 8.04 40.23 32.11
CA GLU A 240 8.70 40.54 33.38
C GLU A 240 10.19 40.84 33.20
N LEU A 241 10.89 40.06 32.37
CA LEU A 241 12.30 40.28 32.07
C LEU A 241 12.50 41.63 31.38
N ALA A 242 11.67 41.93 30.37
CA ALA A 242 11.70 43.18 29.62
C ALA A 242 11.51 44.40 30.55
N LEU A 243 10.54 44.34 31.47
CA LEU A 243 10.33 45.37 32.49
C LEU A 243 11.55 45.53 33.43
N LYS A 244 12.08 44.43 33.97
CA LYS A 244 13.22 44.48 34.90
C LYS A 244 14.53 44.92 34.25
N VAL A 245 14.73 44.60 32.98
CA VAL A 245 15.89 45.08 32.21
C VAL A 245 15.72 46.57 31.89
N ALA A 246 14.51 47.02 31.52
CA ALA A 246 14.21 48.44 31.28
C ALA A 246 14.38 49.31 32.54
N GLU A 247 14.12 48.78 33.73
CA GLU A 247 14.40 49.48 35.00
C GLU A 247 15.90 49.63 35.27
N ARG A 248 16.72 48.66 34.86
CA ARG A 248 18.17 48.62 35.12
C ARG A 248 19.01 49.28 34.02
N PHE A 249 18.47 49.43 32.83
CA PHE A 249 19.13 50.02 31.66
C PHE A 249 18.20 51.03 30.97
N VAL A 250 18.62 52.30 30.84
CA VAL A 250 17.89 53.38 30.17
C VAL A 250 17.94 53.24 28.62
N LEU A 251 17.82 52.03 28.07
CA LEU A 251 17.85 51.83 26.63
C LEU A 251 16.72 50.94 26.09
N THR A 252 16.17 51.42 24.97
CA THR A 252 15.07 50.94 24.14
C THR A 252 15.35 49.56 23.51
N ALA A 253 15.44 48.50 24.32
CA ALA A 253 15.66 47.13 23.84
C ALA A 253 14.70 46.09 24.44
N ALA A 254 13.77 46.52 25.28
CA ALA A 254 12.81 45.62 25.93
C ALA A 254 11.82 44.98 24.94
N THR A 255 11.59 45.59 23.77
CA THR A 255 10.57 45.15 22.80
C THR A 255 11.04 44.10 21.80
N SER A 256 12.35 43.94 21.55
CA SER A 256 12.88 42.96 20.58
C SER A 256 12.84 41.51 21.11
N PHE A 257 12.92 41.30 22.43
CA PHE A 257 12.76 39.98 23.05
C PHE A 257 11.32 39.49 23.06
N LEU A 258 10.35 40.40 22.95
CA LEU A 258 8.93 40.11 23.10
C LEU A 258 8.28 39.55 21.83
N THR A 259 8.89 39.69 20.65
CA THR A 259 8.18 39.36 19.39
C THR A 259 8.70 38.15 18.64
N PHE A 260 9.71 37.41 19.14
CA PHE A 260 10.32 36.26 18.45
C PHE A 260 10.43 36.47 16.92
N GLY A 261 10.94 37.65 16.54
CA GLY A 261 10.96 38.10 15.15
C GLY A 261 11.10 39.62 14.97
N VAL A 262 11.99 40.29 15.72
CA VAL A 262 12.61 41.56 15.30
C VAL A 262 14.04 41.60 15.86
N SER A 263 15.02 41.46 14.98
CA SER A 263 16.45 41.55 15.27
C SER A 263 16.83 42.92 15.86
N ALA A 264 17.17 42.96 17.14
CA ALA A 264 17.94 44.07 17.72
C ALA A 264 18.99 43.49 18.68
N VAL A 265 20.21 43.36 18.15
CA VAL A 265 21.42 42.91 18.84
C VAL A 265 21.71 43.80 20.05
N ILE A 266 21.84 43.20 21.23
CA ILE A 266 22.69 43.71 22.30
C ILE A 266 23.78 42.68 22.55
N GLY A 267 25.03 43.09 22.35
CA GLY A 267 26.21 42.23 22.42
C GLY A 267 26.39 41.51 23.76
N ALA A 268 27.20 40.45 23.74
CA ALA A 268 27.46 39.48 24.81
C ALA A 268 28.01 40.03 26.15
N ALA A 269 28.06 41.35 26.35
CA ALA A 269 28.63 42.01 27.52
C ALA A 269 27.64 42.24 28.68
N ALA A 270 26.34 41.94 28.50
CA ALA A 270 25.30 42.22 29.49
C ALA A 270 24.61 40.97 30.06
N ILE A 271 25.34 39.85 30.25
CA ILE A 271 24.81 38.71 31.02
C ILE A 271 24.83 39.11 32.49
N THR A 272 23.67 39.50 33.02
CA THR A 272 23.47 39.84 34.43
C THR A 272 22.80 38.68 35.17
N ASP A 273 22.92 38.63 36.50
CA ASP A 273 22.26 37.61 37.34
C ASP A 273 20.74 37.52 37.07
N THR A 274 20.10 38.65 36.75
CA THR A 274 18.68 38.70 36.35
C THR A 274 18.42 37.86 35.09
N VAL A 275 19.25 37.98 34.06
CA VAL A 275 19.08 37.22 32.80
C VAL A 275 19.26 35.72 33.06
N ILE A 276 20.21 35.34 33.92
CA ILE A 276 20.45 33.95 34.32
C ILE A 276 19.22 33.37 35.05
N ASP A 277 18.64 34.12 35.99
CA ASP A 277 17.46 33.65 36.74
C ASP A 277 16.23 33.46 35.85
N TYR A 278 16.00 34.36 34.88
CA TYR A 278 14.91 34.20 33.92
C TYR A 278 15.17 33.05 32.94
N ALA A 279 16.41 32.83 32.52
CA ALA A 279 16.79 31.67 31.72
C ALA A 279 16.51 30.34 32.45
N ARG A 280 16.76 30.27 33.77
CA ARG A 280 16.40 29.10 34.60
C ARG A 280 14.89 28.87 34.66
N LYS A 281 14.10 29.93 34.85
CA LYS A 281 12.62 29.82 34.84
C LYS A 281 12.10 29.29 33.50
N ILE A 282 12.69 29.74 32.38
CA ILE A 282 12.39 29.21 31.04
C ILE A 282 12.77 27.73 30.96
N ALA A 283 13.95 27.35 31.47
CA ALA A 283 14.40 25.96 31.55
C ALA A 283 13.39 25.05 32.26
N ASP A 284 12.92 25.48 33.43
CA ASP A 284 11.98 24.71 34.25
C ASP A 284 10.65 24.51 33.50
N LYS A 285 10.16 25.54 32.80
CA LYS A 285 8.94 25.45 31.99
C LYS A 285 9.11 24.55 30.77
N VAL A 286 10.26 24.59 30.11
CA VAL A 286 10.57 23.66 29.02
C VAL A 286 10.67 22.23 29.54
N ALA A 287 11.31 22.00 30.70
CA ALA A 287 11.40 20.67 31.31
C ALA A 287 10.02 20.11 31.71
N ASP A 288 9.15 20.93 32.31
CA ASP A 288 7.78 20.57 32.62
C ASP A 288 6.98 20.22 31.36
N TRP A 289 7.12 21.04 30.30
CA TRP A 289 6.50 20.80 29.00
C TRP A 289 6.95 19.47 28.39
N ARG A 290 8.27 19.17 28.41
CA ARG A 290 8.84 17.91 27.93
C ARG A 290 8.25 16.71 28.69
N ARG A 291 8.12 16.82 30.01
CA ARG A 291 7.51 15.78 30.84
C ARG A 291 6.05 15.54 30.49
N LEU A 292 5.25 16.59 30.31
CA LEU A 292 3.84 16.48 29.90
C LEU A 292 3.71 15.84 28.51
N ARG A 293 4.59 16.20 27.57
CA ARG A 293 4.67 15.60 26.23
C ARG A 293 5.02 14.11 26.28
N ALA A 294 5.98 13.72 27.12
CA ALA A 294 6.35 12.30 27.29
C ALA A 294 5.17 11.48 27.84
N GLN A 295 4.40 12.03 28.78
CA GLN A 295 3.18 11.40 29.30
C GLN A 295 2.09 11.29 28.23
N ALA A 296 1.85 12.36 27.46
CA ALA A 296 0.89 12.35 26.36
C ALA A 296 1.26 11.29 25.31
N LYS A 297 2.55 11.22 24.92
CA LYS A 297 3.08 10.19 24.02
C LYS A 297 2.84 8.78 24.55
N ALA A 298 3.14 8.52 25.83
CA ALA A 298 2.93 7.21 26.45
C ALA A 298 1.44 6.79 26.52
N SER A 299 0.53 7.76 26.62
CA SER A 299 -0.91 7.50 26.66
C SER A 299 -1.57 7.34 25.29
N ARG A 300 -0.87 7.70 24.21
CA ARG A 300 -1.42 7.68 22.85
C ARG A 300 -1.58 6.23 22.38
N LYS A 301 -2.83 5.81 22.21
CA LYS A 301 -3.15 4.56 21.50
C LYS A 301 -3.21 4.84 20.01
N GLN A 302 -2.29 4.28 19.25
CA GLN A 302 -2.38 4.26 17.79
C GLN A 302 -3.17 3.03 17.36
N ARG A 303 -3.95 3.16 16.28
CA ARG A 303 -4.62 2.01 15.67
C ARG A 303 -3.60 1.04 15.10
N ASP A 304 -3.77 -0.23 15.44
CA ASP A 304 -3.06 -1.33 14.80
C ASP A 304 -3.61 -1.52 13.38
N LEU A 305 -2.75 -1.32 12.39
CA LEU A 305 -3.08 -1.50 10.97
C LEU A 305 -2.73 -2.91 10.47
N GLY A 306 -2.27 -3.82 11.34
CA GLY A 306 -1.84 -5.17 10.98
C GLY A 306 -2.96 -6.02 10.36
N GLU A 307 -4.19 -5.95 10.91
CA GLU A 307 -5.33 -6.64 10.32
C GLU A 307 -5.70 -6.08 8.95
N SER A 308 -5.68 -4.75 8.79
CA SER A 308 -6.00 -4.06 7.55
C SER A 308 -4.97 -4.37 6.46
N LYS A 309 -3.68 -4.41 6.82
CA LYS A 309 -2.59 -4.90 5.96
C LYS A 309 -2.81 -6.33 5.51
N ARG A 310 -3.13 -7.25 6.44
CA ARG A 310 -3.42 -8.65 6.11
C ARG A 310 -4.58 -8.78 5.12
N LYS A 311 -5.67 -8.02 5.31
CA LYS A 311 -6.82 -8.02 4.38
C LYS A 311 -6.44 -7.51 2.99
N ALA A 312 -5.64 -6.44 2.92
CA ALA A 312 -5.13 -5.93 1.65
C ALA A 312 -4.21 -6.95 0.96
N ASP A 313 -3.32 -7.61 1.71
CA ASP A 313 -2.44 -8.68 1.22
C ASP A 313 -3.23 -9.88 0.70
N GLU A 314 -4.25 -10.32 1.42
CA GLU A 314 -5.13 -11.42 1.00
C GLU A 314 -5.87 -11.13 -0.30
N ALA A 315 -6.26 -9.88 -0.53
CA ALA A 315 -6.90 -9.47 -1.79
C ALA A 315 -5.86 -9.29 -2.92
N LYS A 316 -4.64 -8.85 -2.62
CA LYS A 316 -3.53 -8.74 -3.58
C LYS A 316 -3.00 -10.09 -4.05
N ASN A 317 -3.16 -11.14 -3.26
CA ASN A 317 -2.68 -12.48 -3.59
C ASN A 317 -3.78 -13.36 -4.21
N LEU A 318 -4.82 -12.74 -4.76
CA LEU A 318 -5.82 -13.46 -5.54
C LEU A 318 -5.29 -13.77 -6.92
N ASP A 319 -5.44 -15.04 -7.30
CA ASP A 319 -5.26 -15.46 -8.68
C ASP A 319 -6.42 -14.89 -9.51
N ASP A 320 -6.10 -14.42 -10.72
CA ASP A 320 -7.05 -13.75 -11.62
C ASP A 320 -8.27 -14.64 -11.96
N ASP A 321 -8.11 -15.95 -11.82
CA ASP A 321 -9.10 -16.98 -12.16
C ASP A 321 -9.96 -17.44 -10.97
N SER A 322 -9.72 -16.98 -9.72
CA SER A 322 -10.46 -17.49 -8.56
C SER A 322 -10.68 -16.49 -7.40
N PRO A 323 -11.92 -16.04 -7.15
CA PRO A 323 -12.23 -15.13 -6.05
C PRO A 323 -12.35 -15.83 -4.69
N ASN A 324 -12.50 -17.15 -4.64
CA ASN A 324 -12.64 -17.88 -3.37
C ASN A 324 -11.31 -18.18 -2.67
N GLY A 325 -10.16 -17.88 -3.31
CA GLY A 325 -8.88 -18.44 -2.86
C GLY A 325 -8.90 -19.98 -2.82
N ALA A 326 -9.91 -20.59 -3.46
CA ALA A 326 -10.03 -22.03 -3.70
C ALA A 326 -9.19 -22.43 -4.92
N GLY A 327 -8.85 -21.46 -5.77
CA GLY A 327 -7.56 -21.42 -6.45
C GLY A 327 -6.47 -20.92 -5.51
N LYS A 328 -6.27 -21.54 -4.35
CA LYS A 328 -4.86 -21.83 -4.04
C LYS A 328 -4.50 -22.72 -5.21
N ASN A 329 -3.57 -22.32 -6.08
CA ASN A 329 -2.61 -23.33 -6.49
C ASN A 329 -2.15 -23.93 -5.14
N PRO A 330 -2.49 -25.19 -4.79
CA PRO A 330 -2.00 -25.77 -3.55
C PRO A 330 -0.56 -25.36 -3.39
N LYS A 331 -0.21 -24.67 -2.29
CA LYS A 331 1.19 -24.53 -1.88
C LYS A 331 1.77 -25.91 -2.09
N SER A 332 2.72 -26.02 -3.02
CA SER A 332 3.24 -27.29 -3.49
C SER A 332 3.37 -28.23 -2.30
N THR A 333 2.52 -29.25 -2.27
CA THR A 333 2.44 -30.16 -1.11
C THR A 333 3.59 -31.16 -1.13
N LYS A 334 4.21 -31.28 -2.31
CA LYS A 334 5.34 -32.14 -2.61
C LYS A 334 6.58 -31.28 -2.80
N SER A 335 7.72 -31.72 -2.29
CA SER A 335 8.99 -31.04 -2.53
C SER A 335 9.35 -31.07 -4.03
N PRO A 336 10.15 -30.11 -4.54
CA PRO A 336 10.61 -30.11 -5.93
C PRO A 336 11.29 -31.43 -6.34
N GLU A 337 12.03 -32.06 -5.42
CA GLU A 337 12.66 -33.36 -5.67
C GLU A 337 11.66 -34.50 -5.87
N GLU A 338 10.52 -34.47 -5.19
CA GLU A 338 9.46 -35.48 -5.34
C GLU A 338 8.72 -35.31 -6.67
N LEU A 339 8.49 -34.07 -7.11
CA LEU A 339 7.88 -33.78 -8.41
C LEU A 339 8.81 -34.19 -9.56
N ASP A 340 10.12 -33.94 -9.42
CA ASP A 340 11.11 -34.39 -10.41
C ASP A 340 11.17 -35.91 -10.50
N ARG A 341 11.12 -36.62 -9.37
CA ARG A 341 11.07 -38.09 -9.36
C ARG A 341 9.80 -38.62 -10.02
N LEU A 342 8.62 -38.05 -9.68
CA LEU A 342 7.35 -38.44 -10.31
C LEU A 342 7.36 -38.22 -11.82
N GLY A 343 7.87 -37.07 -12.27
CA GLY A 343 8.01 -36.77 -13.69
C GLY A 343 9.00 -37.71 -14.37
N GLN A 344 10.11 -38.05 -13.73
CA GLN A 344 11.09 -39.00 -14.24
C GLN A 344 10.52 -40.42 -14.37
N ASP A 345 9.80 -40.91 -13.35
CA ASP A 345 9.19 -42.24 -13.37
C ASP A 345 8.14 -42.38 -14.49
N ILE A 346 7.28 -41.37 -14.66
CA ILE A 346 6.30 -41.33 -15.76
C ILE A 346 7.01 -41.24 -17.11
N GLY A 347 8.04 -40.41 -17.23
CA GLY A 347 8.84 -40.29 -18.45
C GLY A 347 9.54 -41.60 -18.82
N ASP A 348 10.10 -42.31 -17.85
CA ASP A 348 10.74 -43.61 -18.03
C ASP A 348 9.72 -44.68 -18.47
N GLU A 349 8.50 -44.68 -17.91
CA GLU A 349 7.39 -45.53 -18.36
C GLU A 349 7.02 -45.24 -19.82
N VAL A 350 6.84 -43.96 -20.17
CA VAL A 350 6.49 -43.51 -21.52
C VAL A 350 7.59 -43.79 -22.55
N SER A 351 8.86 -43.74 -22.14
CA SER A 351 10.01 -44.01 -23.03
C SER A 351 10.07 -45.47 -23.50
N ARG A 352 9.52 -46.41 -22.72
CA ARG A 352 9.49 -47.85 -23.02
C ARG A 352 8.38 -48.22 -24.01
N ILE A 353 7.43 -47.31 -24.24
CA ILE A 353 6.34 -47.49 -25.19
C ILE A 353 6.86 -47.18 -26.61
N PRO A 354 6.59 -48.03 -27.62
CA PRO A 354 6.99 -47.75 -29.00
C PRO A 354 6.48 -46.41 -29.50
N ARG A 355 7.31 -45.66 -30.23
CA ARG A 355 6.94 -44.35 -30.76
C ARG A 355 5.68 -44.44 -31.61
N GLY A 356 4.72 -43.54 -31.33
CA GLY A 356 3.44 -43.47 -32.04
C GLY A 356 2.34 -44.44 -31.55
N SER A 357 2.59 -45.22 -30.48
CA SER A 357 1.64 -46.23 -29.97
C SER A 357 0.86 -45.82 -28.71
N GLY A 358 0.69 -44.52 -28.45
CA GLY A 358 -0.09 -44.01 -27.30
C GLY A 358 0.72 -43.37 -26.17
N GLN A 359 1.97 -42.99 -26.44
CA GLN A 359 2.85 -42.32 -25.47
C GLN A 359 2.23 -41.06 -24.83
N LEU A 360 1.58 -40.22 -25.64
CA LEU A 360 0.95 -38.98 -25.18
C LEU A 360 -0.26 -39.26 -24.29
N ASP A 361 -1.09 -40.23 -24.69
CA ASP A 361 -2.29 -40.60 -23.95
C ASP A 361 -1.93 -41.27 -22.61
N THR A 362 -0.84 -42.05 -22.59
CA THR A 362 -0.32 -42.64 -21.36
C THR A 362 0.21 -41.58 -20.40
N LEU A 363 0.97 -40.60 -20.91
CA LEU A 363 1.47 -39.49 -20.09
C LEU A 363 0.32 -38.69 -19.47
N VAL A 364 -0.67 -38.32 -20.28
CA VAL A 364 -1.88 -37.60 -19.82
C VAL A 364 -2.60 -38.38 -18.74
N ALA A 365 -2.86 -39.67 -18.96
CA ALA A 365 -3.55 -40.51 -17.99
C ALA A 365 -2.80 -40.58 -16.66
N ARG A 366 -1.47 -40.82 -16.71
CA ARG A 366 -0.64 -40.93 -15.51
C ARG A 366 -0.55 -39.64 -14.71
N VAL A 367 -0.42 -38.50 -15.37
CA VAL A 367 -0.38 -37.22 -14.65
C VAL A 367 -1.74 -36.89 -14.03
N ASN A 368 -2.84 -37.16 -14.74
CA ASN A 368 -4.19 -36.92 -14.21
C ASN A 368 -4.55 -37.86 -13.04
N GLU A 369 -4.05 -39.10 -13.03
CA GLU A 369 -4.21 -40.05 -11.90
C GLU A 369 -3.60 -39.52 -10.58
N LEU A 370 -2.61 -38.63 -10.66
CA LEU A 370 -1.92 -38.09 -9.48
C LEU A 370 -2.70 -36.97 -8.77
N GLY A 371 -3.74 -36.41 -9.40
CA GLY A 371 -4.57 -35.34 -8.82
C GLY A 371 -3.76 -34.12 -8.36
N LEU A 372 -2.78 -33.70 -9.16
CA LEU A 372 -1.82 -32.65 -8.83
C LEU A 372 -2.42 -31.25 -8.95
N SER A 373 -1.81 -30.27 -8.28
CA SER A 373 -2.11 -28.86 -8.54
C SER A 373 -1.73 -28.44 -9.97
N HIS A 374 -2.21 -27.28 -10.41
CA HIS A 374 -1.80 -26.71 -11.70
C HIS A 374 -0.28 -26.61 -11.85
N ASP A 375 0.42 -26.02 -10.87
CA ASP A 375 1.88 -25.87 -10.94
C ASP A 375 2.64 -27.22 -10.80
N GLU A 376 2.14 -28.13 -9.97
CA GLU A 376 2.73 -29.47 -9.83
C GLU A 376 2.53 -30.30 -11.11
N ALA A 377 1.34 -30.23 -11.72
CA ALA A 377 1.03 -30.88 -12.99
C ALA A 377 1.91 -30.33 -14.12
N VAL A 378 2.16 -29.02 -14.15
CA VAL A 378 3.08 -28.39 -15.12
C VAL A 378 4.50 -28.90 -14.92
N ALA A 379 5.00 -28.92 -13.68
CA ALA A 379 6.35 -29.40 -13.37
C ALA A 379 6.54 -30.89 -13.74
N VAL A 380 5.62 -31.75 -13.31
CA VAL A 380 5.66 -33.20 -13.57
C VAL A 380 5.51 -33.48 -15.07
N THR A 381 4.56 -32.84 -15.75
CA THR A 381 4.35 -33.03 -17.20
C THR A 381 5.56 -32.56 -18.00
N LYS A 382 6.19 -31.44 -17.61
CA LYS A 382 7.41 -30.94 -18.25
C LYS A 382 8.53 -31.97 -18.10
N LYS A 383 8.80 -32.42 -16.89
CA LYS A 383 9.86 -33.40 -16.59
C LYS A 383 9.61 -34.75 -17.26
N ALA A 384 8.37 -35.22 -17.28
CA ALA A 384 7.97 -36.45 -17.98
C ALA A 384 8.15 -36.34 -19.50
N THR A 385 7.86 -35.16 -20.07
CA THR A 385 8.09 -34.88 -21.49
C THR A 385 9.59 -34.83 -21.83
N GLU A 386 10.39 -34.17 -20.99
CA GLU A 386 11.86 -34.15 -21.14
C GLU A 386 12.45 -35.56 -21.13
N THR A 387 12.01 -36.39 -20.18
CA THR A 387 12.55 -37.74 -19.96
C THR A 387 12.01 -38.74 -20.99
N GLY A 388 10.71 -38.75 -21.25
CA GLY A 388 10.04 -39.76 -22.07
C GLY A 388 9.97 -39.46 -23.57
N LEU A 389 10.02 -38.18 -23.96
CA LEU A 389 9.77 -37.74 -25.35
C LEU A 389 10.94 -37.00 -25.99
N GLY A 390 12.05 -36.83 -25.26
CA GLY A 390 13.32 -36.34 -25.80
C GLY A 390 13.51 -34.82 -25.75
N GLY A 391 12.79 -34.13 -24.87
CA GLY A 391 13.01 -32.70 -24.55
C GLY A 391 11.76 -31.84 -24.62
N THR A 392 11.84 -30.65 -23.99
CA THR A 392 10.81 -29.60 -24.10
C THR A 392 11.41 -28.34 -24.73
N GLY A 393 10.60 -27.61 -25.49
CA GLY A 393 10.92 -26.30 -26.06
C GLY A 393 10.55 -25.13 -25.14
N GLY A 394 10.02 -25.41 -23.94
CA GLY A 394 9.59 -24.42 -22.96
C GLY A 394 8.13 -24.58 -22.55
N VAL A 395 7.70 -23.75 -21.60
CA VAL A 395 6.31 -23.66 -21.14
C VAL A 395 5.74 -22.33 -21.62
N ALA A 396 4.70 -22.38 -22.44
CA ALA A 396 3.97 -21.21 -22.92
C ALA A 396 2.80 -20.90 -21.96
N HIS A 397 2.69 -19.64 -21.55
CA HIS A 397 1.67 -19.16 -20.62
C HIS A 397 0.49 -18.59 -21.40
N LEU A 398 -0.60 -19.34 -21.50
CA LEU A 398 -1.74 -18.94 -22.32
C LEU A 398 -2.56 -17.86 -21.63
N PRO A 399 -3.25 -16.98 -22.38
CA PRO A 399 -4.09 -15.92 -21.82
C PRO A 399 -5.31 -16.42 -21.01
N ASP A 400 -5.65 -17.70 -21.10
CA ASP A 400 -6.76 -18.36 -20.40
C ASP A 400 -6.34 -19.04 -19.08
N GLY A 401 -5.13 -18.72 -18.59
CA GLY A 401 -4.57 -19.30 -17.36
C GLY A 401 -3.97 -20.70 -17.54
N SER A 402 -4.18 -21.35 -18.69
CA SER A 402 -3.60 -22.66 -18.97
C SER A 402 -2.12 -22.56 -19.36
N LYS A 403 -1.36 -23.62 -19.15
CA LYS A 403 0.06 -23.68 -19.54
C LYS A 403 0.28 -24.78 -20.56
N MET A 404 0.92 -24.44 -21.68
CA MET A 404 1.23 -25.40 -22.73
C MET A 404 2.69 -25.81 -22.68
N ILE A 405 2.97 -27.11 -22.63
CA ILE A 405 4.32 -27.67 -22.60
C ILE A 405 4.73 -28.01 -24.02
N LEU A 406 5.52 -27.12 -24.61
CA LEU A 406 5.91 -27.25 -26.00
C LEU A 406 7.01 -28.32 -26.15
N PRO A 407 6.92 -29.20 -27.16
CA PRO A 407 8.00 -30.12 -27.48
C PRO A 407 9.18 -29.36 -28.09
N THR A 408 10.37 -29.97 -28.05
CA THR A 408 11.55 -29.41 -28.75
C THR A 408 11.32 -29.24 -30.25
N TYR A 409 10.52 -30.13 -30.87
CA TYR A 409 10.17 -30.07 -32.29
C TYR A 409 8.70 -29.65 -32.46
N ILE A 410 8.46 -28.35 -32.41
CA ILE A 410 7.14 -27.71 -32.53
C ILE A 410 6.41 -28.10 -33.84
N GLN A 411 7.14 -28.46 -34.90
CA GLN A 411 6.61 -28.94 -36.18
C GLN A 411 5.82 -30.25 -36.08
N LEU A 412 5.97 -31.01 -35.00
CA LEU A 412 5.20 -32.23 -34.77
C LEU A 412 3.72 -31.96 -34.48
N GLY A 413 3.36 -30.71 -34.14
CA GLY A 413 1.97 -30.29 -33.94
C GLY A 413 1.25 -30.97 -32.78
N LYS A 414 1.98 -31.61 -31.86
CA LYS A 414 1.43 -32.32 -30.70
C LYS A 414 2.08 -31.82 -29.41
N SER A 415 1.25 -31.51 -28.42
CA SER A 415 1.67 -30.88 -27.17
C SER A 415 0.75 -31.28 -26.02
N PHE A 416 1.08 -30.83 -24.82
CA PHE A 416 0.24 -30.95 -23.63
C PHE A 416 -0.22 -29.58 -23.17
N VAL A 417 -1.50 -29.46 -22.82
CA VAL A 417 -2.06 -28.29 -22.14
C VAL A 417 -2.42 -28.71 -20.74
N VAL A 418 -1.92 -27.98 -19.75
CA VAL A 418 -2.32 -28.10 -18.36
C VAL A 418 -3.32 -26.99 -18.09
N ASN A 419 -4.57 -27.38 -17.84
CA ASN A 419 -5.65 -26.46 -17.52
C ASN A 419 -5.46 -25.91 -16.10
N ALA A 420 -6.13 -24.80 -15.78
CA ALA A 420 -6.06 -24.15 -14.47
C ALA A 420 -6.46 -25.08 -13.28
N ASP A 421 -7.24 -26.12 -13.53
CA ASP A 421 -7.63 -27.13 -12.52
C ASP A 421 -6.58 -28.23 -12.28
N GLY A 422 -5.45 -28.18 -13.00
CA GLY A 422 -4.37 -29.18 -12.93
C GLY A 422 -4.55 -30.38 -13.86
N THR A 423 -5.64 -30.45 -14.61
CA THR A 423 -5.83 -31.51 -15.61
C THR A 423 -4.96 -31.28 -16.83
N VAL A 424 -4.34 -32.35 -17.31
CA VAL A 424 -3.52 -32.37 -18.51
C VAL A 424 -4.35 -32.93 -19.66
N VAL A 425 -4.33 -32.27 -20.80
CA VAL A 425 -4.95 -32.73 -22.04
C VAL A 425 -3.96 -32.67 -23.19
N LYS A 426 -4.14 -33.57 -24.16
CA LYS A 426 -3.38 -33.53 -25.41
C LYS A 426 -3.91 -32.43 -26.31
N TYR A 427 -3.00 -31.65 -26.87
CA TYR A 427 -3.29 -30.70 -27.94
C TYR A 427 -2.68 -31.19 -29.25
N GLU A 428 -3.47 -31.15 -30.33
CA GLU A 428 -3.02 -31.42 -31.69
C GLU A 428 -3.39 -30.22 -32.59
N GLY A 429 -2.41 -29.58 -33.22
CA GLY A 429 -2.63 -28.37 -34.01
C GLY A 429 -1.34 -27.59 -34.31
N ASN A 430 -1.50 -26.36 -34.85
CA ASN A 430 -0.36 -25.50 -35.10
C ASN A 430 0.20 -24.96 -33.76
N LEU A 431 1.44 -25.35 -33.43
CA LEU A 431 2.08 -24.96 -32.17
C LEU A 431 2.89 -23.65 -32.28
N GLU A 432 3.17 -23.15 -33.48
CA GLU A 432 3.95 -21.91 -33.68
C GLU A 432 3.25 -20.68 -33.09
N GLN A 433 1.92 -20.67 -33.10
CA GLN A 433 1.10 -19.60 -32.53
C GLN A 433 1.31 -19.41 -31.01
N PHE A 434 1.88 -20.40 -30.32
CA PHE A 434 2.09 -20.36 -28.88
C PHE A 434 3.50 -19.98 -28.46
N VAL A 435 4.44 -19.89 -29.41
CA VAL A 435 5.84 -19.52 -29.12
C VAL A 435 5.93 -18.10 -28.55
N GLN A 436 5.05 -17.19 -28.99
CA GLN A 436 4.97 -15.81 -28.48
C GLN A 436 4.58 -15.73 -26.99
N TYR A 437 4.07 -16.81 -26.40
CA TYR A 437 3.65 -16.87 -25.00
C TYR A 437 4.68 -17.55 -24.09
N ILE A 438 5.88 -17.87 -24.60
CA ILE A 438 6.99 -18.32 -23.78
C ILE A 438 7.59 -17.09 -23.07
N PRO A 439 7.70 -17.08 -21.73
CA PRO A 439 8.38 -16.00 -21.02
C PRO A 439 9.83 -15.87 -21.50
N ALA A 440 10.28 -14.62 -21.70
CA ALA A 440 11.62 -14.29 -22.19
C ALA A 440 12.75 -14.72 -21.25
#